data_AF-A0ABD7H9H1-F1
#
_entry.id   AF-A0ABD7H9H1-F1
#
_cell.length_a   1.000
_cell.length_b   1.000
_cell.length_c   1.000
_cell.angle_alpha   90.00
_cell.angle_beta   90.00
_cell.angle_gamma   90.00
#
_symmetry.space_group_name_H-M   'P 1'
#
loop_
_entity.id
_entity.type
_entity.pdbx_description
1 polymer ?
#
loop_
_entity_poly.entity_id
_entity_poly.type
_entity_poly.pdbx_seq_one_letter_code
_entity_poly.pdbx_strand_id
1 'polypeptide(L)'
;MSFVIANPEMLAAAATDLAGIRSAISAATAAAAAPTIQVAAAGADEVSLAISALFGQHAQAYQALSAQATIFHDQFVQALTSGGNLYAAAESHTVEQMVLNAINAPTQTLFGRPLIGDGANGTAENPDGQNGGLLFGNGGNGFTQTTAGVAGGNGGSAG
;
A
#
# COMPACT_ATOMS: atom_id res chain seq x y z
N MET A 1 -5.06 19.82 7.12
CA MET A 1 -4.71 18.59 6.38
C MET A 1 -5.99 17.81 6.14
N SER A 2 -6.20 17.28 4.93
CA SER A 2 -7.31 16.37 4.65
C SER A 2 -6.96 15.02 5.27
N PHE A 3 -7.86 14.47 6.09
CA PHE A 3 -7.75 13.09 6.55
C PHE A 3 -8.28 12.18 5.45
N VAL A 4 -7.52 11.14 5.10
CA VAL A 4 -8.00 10.04 4.28
C VAL A 4 -8.43 8.95 5.24
N ILE A 5 -9.72 8.60 5.22
CA ILE A 5 -10.24 7.45 5.95
C ILE A 5 -10.26 6.29 4.96
N ALA A 6 -9.41 5.29 5.20
CA ALA A 6 -9.44 4.02 4.49
C ALA A 6 -10.08 2.96 5.39
N ASN A 7 -10.69 1.94 4.79
CA ASN A 7 -11.19 0.77 5.51
C ASN A 7 -10.38 -0.44 5.01
N PRO A 8 -9.26 -0.80 5.67
CA PRO A 8 -8.37 -1.86 5.23
C PRO A 8 -9.08 -3.21 5.10
N GLU A 9 -10.04 -3.51 5.98
CA GLU A 9 -10.82 -4.74 5.95
C GLU A 9 -11.68 -4.83 4.69
N MET A 10 -12.30 -3.72 4.28
CA MET A 10 -13.08 -3.64 3.04
C MET A 10 -12.19 -3.83 1.81
N LEU A 11 -10.95 -3.30 1.82
CA LEU A 11 -10.00 -3.50 0.72
C LEU A 11 -9.54 -4.96 0.63
N ALA A 12 -9.33 -5.62 1.77
CA ALA A 12 -8.99 -7.05 1.81
C ALA A 12 -10.15 -7.95 1.31
N ALA A 13 -11.39 -7.62 1.71
CA ALA A 13 -12.59 -8.30 1.20
C ALA A 13 -12.72 -8.12 -0.32
N ALA A 14 -12.59 -6.89 -0.82
CA ALA A 14 -12.64 -6.61 -2.25
C ALA A 14 -11.55 -7.36 -3.04
N ALA A 15 -10.33 -7.46 -2.52
CA ALA A 15 -9.27 -8.25 -3.14
C ALA A 15 -9.63 -9.75 -3.25
N THR A 16 -10.28 -10.29 -2.22
CA THR A 16 -10.77 -11.68 -2.21
C THR A 16 -11.88 -11.89 -3.23
N ASP A 17 -12.85 -10.98 -3.28
CA ASP A 17 -13.95 -11.03 -4.25
C ASP A 17 -13.43 -10.94 -5.69
N LEU A 18 -12.48 -10.06 -5.96
CA LEU A 18 -11.83 -9.92 -7.26
C LEU A 18 -11.08 -11.19 -7.68
N ALA A 19 -10.43 -11.88 -6.74
CA ALA A 19 -9.80 -13.17 -7.03
C ALA A 19 -10.84 -14.24 -7.39
N GLY A 20 -12.00 -14.23 -6.71
CA GLY A 20 -13.15 -15.08 -7.04
C GLY A 20 -13.70 -14.81 -8.44
N ILE A 21 -13.90 -13.53 -8.78
CA ILE A 21 -14.36 -13.10 -10.12
C ILE A 21 -13.37 -13.56 -11.20
N ARG A 22 -12.06 -13.36 -10.99
CA ARG A 22 -11.03 -13.82 -11.93
C ARG A 22 -11.10 -15.32 -12.17
N SER A 23 -11.29 -16.11 -11.11
CA SER A 23 -11.43 -17.56 -11.20
C SER A 23 -12.64 -17.95 -12.06
N ALA A 24 -13.79 -17.32 -11.82
CA ALA A 24 -15.00 -17.56 -12.61
C ALA A 24 -14.82 -17.20 -14.10
N ILE A 25 -14.19 -16.05 -14.39
CA ILE A 25 -13.90 -15.62 -15.76
C ILE A 25 -12.92 -16.59 -16.45
N SER A 26 -11.89 -17.05 -15.75
CA SER A 26 -10.91 -17.99 -16.28
C SER A 26 -11.56 -19.34 -16.62
N ALA A 27 -12.43 -19.84 -15.75
CA ALA A 27 -13.20 -21.06 -15.98
C ALA A 27 -14.14 -20.91 -17.19
N ALA A 28 -14.87 -19.79 -17.29
CA ALA A 28 -15.75 -19.51 -18.43
C ALA A 28 -14.97 -19.40 -19.75
N THR A 29 -13.82 -18.73 -19.72
CA THR A 29 -12.93 -18.56 -20.88
C THR A 29 -12.39 -19.91 -21.37
N ALA A 30 -11.98 -20.78 -20.44
CA ALA A 30 -11.52 -22.13 -20.75
C ALA A 30 -12.65 -23.00 -21.32
N ALA A 31 -13.85 -22.95 -20.71
CA ALA A 31 -15.02 -23.69 -21.19
C ALA A 31 -15.46 -23.26 -22.60
N ALA A 32 -15.33 -21.97 -22.92
CA ALA A 32 -15.68 -21.43 -24.23
C ALA A 32 -14.63 -21.74 -25.32
N ALA A 33 -13.40 -22.14 -24.96
CA ALA A 33 -12.30 -22.25 -25.92
C ALA A 33 -12.59 -23.25 -27.06
N ALA A 34 -12.87 -24.51 -26.72
CA ALA A 34 -13.14 -25.54 -27.72
C ALA A 34 -14.34 -25.21 -28.64
N PRO A 35 -15.55 -24.87 -28.13
CA PRO A 35 -16.71 -24.63 -28.99
C PRO A 35 -16.59 -23.36 -29.84
N THR A 36 -15.72 -22.41 -29.50
CA THR A 36 -15.51 -21.18 -30.29
C THR A 36 -14.36 -21.28 -31.28
N ILE A 37 -13.34 -22.11 -31.00
CA ILE A 37 -12.22 -22.34 -31.93
C ILE A 37 -12.61 -23.36 -33.01
N GLN A 38 -13.38 -24.38 -32.65
CA GLN A 38 -13.72 -25.51 -33.52
C GLN A 38 -15.12 -25.38 -34.14
N VAL A 39 -15.49 -24.19 -34.59
CA VAL A 39 -16.78 -23.97 -35.26
C VAL A 39 -16.74 -24.65 -36.62
N ALA A 40 -17.62 -25.63 -36.84
CA ALA A 40 -17.74 -26.29 -38.14
C ALA A 40 -18.32 -25.32 -39.20
N ALA A 41 -17.85 -25.43 -40.44
CA ALA A 41 -18.46 -24.73 -41.56
C ALA A 41 -19.89 -25.25 -41.79
N ALA A 42 -20.83 -24.34 -42.03
CA ALA A 42 -22.24 -24.68 -42.26
C ALA A 42 -22.45 -25.41 -43.60
N GLY A 43 -21.56 -25.21 -44.56
CA GLY A 43 -21.54 -25.83 -45.88
C GLY A 43 -20.11 -26.08 -46.36
N ALA A 44 -19.98 -26.82 -47.47
CA ALA A 44 -18.70 -27.12 -48.10
C ALA A 44 -18.20 -26.00 -49.04
N ASP A 45 -18.96 -24.91 -49.17
CA ASP A 45 -18.58 -23.76 -49.98
C ASP A 45 -17.48 -22.92 -49.31
N GLU A 46 -16.74 -22.18 -50.13
CA GLU A 46 -15.60 -21.38 -49.70
C GLU A 46 -16.01 -20.28 -48.70
N VAL A 47 -17.23 -19.75 -48.79
CA VAL A 47 -17.73 -18.71 -47.88
C VAL A 47 -17.98 -19.28 -46.49
N SER A 48 -18.64 -20.45 -46.40
CA SER A 48 -18.86 -21.16 -45.14
C SER A 48 -17.55 -21.55 -44.46
N LEU A 49 -16.57 -22.05 -45.23
CA LEU A 49 -15.23 -22.37 -44.72
C LEU A 49 -14.49 -21.12 -44.23
N ALA A 50 -14.54 -20.02 -44.98
CA ALA A 50 -13.90 -18.77 -44.60
C ALA A 50 -14.51 -18.16 -43.32
N ILE A 51 -15.85 -18.23 -43.16
CA ILE A 51 -16.53 -17.76 -41.95
C ILE A 51 -16.13 -18.59 -40.74
N SER A 52 -16.14 -19.93 -40.85
CA SER A 52 -15.68 -20.84 -39.80
C SER A 52 -14.23 -20.53 -39.38
N ALA A 53 -13.33 -20.35 -40.35
CA ALA A 53 -11.94 -19.99 -40.08
C ALA A 53 -11.81 -18.62 -39.38
N LEU A 54 -12.59 -17.61 -39.79
CA LEU A 54 -12.60 -16.30 -39.16
C LEU A 54 -12.98 -16.38 -37.67
N PHE A 55 -14.03 -17.13 -37.33
CA PHE A 55 -14.43 -17.34 -35.92
C PHE A 55 -13.34 -18.05 -35.13
N GLY A 56 -12.73 -19.09 -35.70
CA GLY A 56 -11.63 -19.81 -35.05
C GLY A 56 -10.42 -18.91 -34.75
N GLN A 57 -10.02 -18.06 -35.70
CA GLN A 57 -8.94 -17.09 -35.51
C GLN A 57 -9.31 -16.02 -34.47
N HIS A 58 -10.54 -15.51 -34.50
CA HIS A 58 -11.01 -14.55 -33.50
C HIS A 58 -11.02 -15.14 -32.08
N ALA A 59 -11.48 -16.39 -31.95
CA ALA A 59 -11.47 -17.11 -30.67
C ALA A 59 -10.04 -17.31 -30.14
N GLN A 60 -9.08 -17.67 -30.99
CA GLN A 60 -7.67 -17.77 -30.60
C GLN A 60 -7.10 -16.43 -30.13
N ALA A 61 -7.39 -15.34 -30.83
CA ALA A 61 -6.99 -14.00 -30.44
C ALA A 61 -7.61 -13.59 -29.09
N TYR A 62 -8.88 -13.93 -28.86
CA TYR A 62 -9.55 -13.73 -27.57
C TYR A 62 -8.86 -14.49 -26.44
N GLN A 63 -8.47 -15.76 -26.64
CA GLN A 63 -7.76 -16.56 -25.64
C GLN A 63 -6.38 -15.97 -25.28
N ALA A 64 -5.66 -15.43 -26.27
CA ALA A 64 -4.40 -14.74 -26.01
C ALA A 64 -4.61 -13.46 -25.19
N LEU A 65 -5.64 -12.68 -25.53
CA LEU A 65 -5.99 -11.46 -24.79
C LEU A 65 -6.44 -11.77 -23.36
N SER A 66 -7.24 -12.82 -23.16
CA SER A 66 -7.71 -13.21 -21.82
C SER A 66 -6.56 -13.66 -20.92
N ALA A 67 -5.53 -14.31 -21.47
CA ALA A 67 -4.31 -14.62 -20.73
C ALA A 67 -3.57 -13.35 -20.28
N GLN A 68 -3.47 -12.34 -21.15
CA GLN A 68 -2.87 -11.05 -20.80
C GLN A 68 -3.70 -10.30 -19.73
N ALA A 69 -5.04 -10.31 -19.86
CA ALA A 69 -5.94 -9.72 -18.88
C ALA A 69 -5.84 -10.40 -17.51
N THR A 70 -5.63 -11.72 -17.50
CA THR A 70 -5.43 -12.52 -16.29
C THR A 70 -4.18 -12.07 -15.51
N ILE A 71 -3.07 -11.80 -16.22
CA ILE A 71 -1.83 -11.28 -15.61
C ILE A 71 -2.03 -9.88 -15.04
N PHE A 72 -2.69 -9.00 -15.80
CA PHE A 72 -3.01 -7.65 -15.34
C PHE A 72 -3.89 -7.67 -14.09
N HIS A 73 -4.91 -8.52 -14.07
CA HIS A 73 -5.82 -8.65 -12.92
C HIS A 73 -5.08 -9.09 -11.67
N ASP A 74 -4.11 -10.00 -11.78
CA ASP A 74 -3.28 -10.40 -10.64
C ASP A 74 -2.47 -9.26 -10.06
N GLN A 75 -1.83 -8.48 -10.92
CA GLN A 75 -1.08 -7.31 -10.50
C GLN A 75 -1.99 -6.28 -9.82
N PHE A 76 -3.21 -6.10 -10.34
CA PHE A 76 -4.20 -5.21 -9.74
C PHE A 76 -4.62 -5.68 -8.34
N VAL A 77 -4.96 -6.96 -8.16
CA VAL A 77 -5.33 -7.52 -6.85
C VAL A 77 -4.15 -7.42 -5.88
N GLN A 78 -2.92 -7.72 -6.32
CA GLN A 78 -1.73 -7.59 -5.48
C GLN A 78 -1.50 -6.14 -5.03
N ALA A 79 -1.65 -5.17 -5.94
CA ALA A 79 -1.53 -3.75 -5.60
C ALA A 79 -2.62 -3.31 -4.61
N LEU A 80 -3.86 -3.77 -4.78
CA LEU A 80 -4.97 -3.48 -3.87
C LEU A 80 -4.69 -4.02 -2.46
N THR A 81 -4.25 -5.27 -2.34
CA THR A 81 -3.87 -5.87 -1.05
C THR A 81 -2.72 -5.10 -0.40
N SER A 82 -1.68 -4.78 -1.17
CA SER A 82 -0.55 -3.99 -0.65
C SER A 82 -0.99 -2.61 -0.17
N GLY A 83 -1.86 -1.93 -0.92
CA GLY A 83 -2.41 -0.63 -0.55
C GLY A 83 -3.21 -0.69 0.75
N GLY A 84 -4.07 -1.71 0.90
CA GLY A 84 -4.82 -1.94 2.14
C GLY A 84 -3.91 -2.12 3.36
N ASN A 85 -2.84 -2.90 3.22
CA ASN A 85 -1.87 -3.11 4.30
C ASN A 85 -1.13 -1.82 4.68
N LEU A 86 -0.79 -0.96 3.71
CA LEU A 86 -0.15 0.33 3.98
C LEU A 86 -1.07 1.27 4.76
N TYR A 87 -2.37 1.29 4.43
CA TYR A 87 -3.35 2.07 5.20
C TYR A 87 -3.49 1.55 6.64
N ALA A 88 -3.58 0.22 6.84
CA ALA A 88 -3.62 -0.37 8.18
C ALA A 88 -2.38 -0.03 9.01
N ALA A 89 -1.19 -0.07 8.40
CA ALA A 89 0.05 0.29 9.08
C ALA A 89 0.09 1.78 9.48
N ALA A 90 -0.39 2.68 8.61
CA ALA A 90 -0.47 4.10 8.90
C ALA A 90 -1.42 4.41 10.07
N GLU A 91 -2.55 3.71 10.17
CA GLU A 91 -3.48 3.82 11.30
C GLU A 91 -2.83 3.34 12.60
N SER A 92 -2.13 2.20 12.59
CA SER A 92 -1.41 1.68 13.76
C SER A 92 -0.40 2.68 14.32
N HIS A 93 0.45 3.26 13.47
CA HIS A 93 1.42 4.28 13.91
C HIS A 93 0.74 5.53 14.47
N THR A 94 -0.39 5.94 13.89
CA THR A 94 -1.16 7.08 14.38
C THR A 94 -1.72 6.80 15.78
N VAL A 95 -2.29 5.60 16.00
CA VAL A 95 -2.81 5.17 17.31
C VAL A 95 -1.68 5.05 18.34
N GLU A 96 -0.55 4.43 18.00
CA GLU A 96 0.63 4.35 18.86
C GLU A 96 1.08 5.74 19.32
N GLN A 97 1.18 6.70 18.40
CA GLN A 97 1.57 8.06 18.73
C GLN A 97 0.53 8.76 19.62
N MET A 98 -0.77 8.54 19.40
CA MET A 98 -1.83 9.07 20.27
C MET A 98 -1.73 8.52 21.69
N VAL A 99 -1.45 7.22 21.84
CA VAL A 99 -1.26 6.57 23.15
C VAL A 99 -0.01 7.11 23.84
N LEU A 100 1.12 7.23 23.13
CA LEU A 100 2.34 7.83 23.67
C LEU A 100 2.10 9.28 24.11
N ASN A 101 1.39 10.08 23.32
CA ASN A 101 1.03 11.45 23.67
C ASN A 101 0.14 11.49 24.92
N ALA A 102 -0.83 10.58 25.04
CA ALA A 102 -1.69 10.49 26.22
C ALA A 102 -0.92 10.09 27.49
N ILE A 103 0.03 9.16 27.38
CA ILE A 103 0.92 8.75 28.47
C ILE A 103 1.83 9.90 28.90
N ASN A 104 2.36 10.66 27.94
CA ASN A 104 3.28 11.76 28.20
C ASN A 104 2.60 13.08 28.61
N ALA A 105 1.30 13.25 28.36
CA ALA A 105 0.60 14.51 28.62
C ALA A 105 0.69 14.99 30.09
N PRO A 106 0.53 14.14 31.12
CA PRO A 106 0.63 14.59 32.52
C PRO A 106 2.03 15.09 32.86
N THR A 107 3.08 14.34 32.48
CA THR A 107 4.47 14.72 32.79
C THR A 107 4.95 15.89 31.96
N GLN A 108 4.50 16.00 30.70
CA GLN A 108 4.77 17.16 29.87
C GLN A 108 4.15 18.41 30.49
N THR A 109 2.97 18.31 31.10
CA THR A 109 2.28 19.42 31.78
C THR A 109 2.94 19.78 33.11
N LEU A 110 3.32 18.78 33.91
CA LEU A 110 3.85 18.98 35.27
C LEU A 110 5.35 19.32 35.29
N PHE A 111 6.12 18.74 34.37
CA PHE A 111 7.58 18.76 34.39
C PHE A 111 8.20 19.31 33.09
N GLY A 112 7.37 19.69 32.10
CA GLY A 112 7.86 20.20 30.82
C GLY A 112 8.59 19.15 29.97
N ARG A 113 8.50 17.87 30.34
CA ARG A 113 9.22 16.76 29.70
C ARG A 113 8.34 15.51 29.62
N PRO A 114 8.49 14.67 28.58
CA PRO A 114 7.70 13.46 28.44
C PRO A 114 8.05 12.45 29.53
N LEU A 115 7.16 11.49 29.80
CA LEU A 115 7.45 10.38 30.72
C LEU A 115 8.36 9.35 30.03
N ILE A 116 8.04 9.01 28.79
CA ILE A 116 8.75 8.05 27.95
C ILE A 116 8.92 8.59 26.53
N GLY A 117 10.03 8.25 25.90
CA GLY A 117 10.33 8.60 24.50
C GLY A 117 11.55 9.51 24.36
N ASP A 118 12.10 9.53 23.16
CA ASP A 118 13.30 10.30 22.86
C ASP A 118 12.99 11.80 22.73
N GLY A 119 13.98 12.63 23.08
CA GLY A 119 13.90 14.07 22.89
C GLY A 119 14.00 14.43 21.41
N ALA A 120 13.28 15.48 20.99
CA ALA A 120 13.38 15.98 19.63
C ALA A 120 14.79 16.53 19.35
N ASN A 121 15.35 16.23 18.17
CA ASN A 121 16.61 16.81 17.72
C ASN A 121 16.48 18.34 17.58
N GLY A 122 17.58 19.04 17.81
CA GLY A 122 17.67 20.48 17.55
C GLY A 122 17.46 20.79 16.06
N THR A 123 16.91 21.96 15.78
CA THR A 123 16.73 22.52 14.43
C THR A 123 17.65 23.71 14.22
N ALA A 124 17.67 24.27 13.00
CA ALA A 124 18.41 25.50 12.75
C ALA A 124 17.89 26.68 13.60
N GLU A 125 16.59 26.74 13.90
CA GLU A 125 16.01 27.80 14.75
C GLU A 125 16.21 27.56 16.26
N ASN A 126 16.24 26.30 16.69
CA ASN A 126 16.50 25.90 18.07
C ASN A 126 17.62 24.84 18.08
N PRO A 127 18.90 25.25 18.15
CA PRO A 127 20.02 24.35 17.90
C PRO A 127 20.14 23.21 18.91
N ASP A 128 19.77 23.43 20.16
CA ASP A 128 19.89 22.41 21.21
C ASP A 128 18.83 21.32 21.07
N GLY A 129 19.25 20.07 21.24
CA GLY A 129 18.34 18.92 21.32
C GLY A 129 17.52 18.95 22.60
N GLN A 130 16.25 18.54 22.51
CA GLN A 130 15.37 18.44 23.67
C GLN A 130 15.75 17.25 24.54
N ASN A 131 15.42 17.35 25.82
CA ASN A 131 15.61 16.23 26.75
C ASN A 131 14.64 15.08 26.41
N GLY A 132 15.10 13.84 26.59
CA GLY A 132 14.28 12.64 26.52
C GLY A 132 13.33 12.52 27.71
N GLY A 133 12.61 11.39 27.73
CA GLY A 133 11.67 11.01 28.77
C GLY A 133 12.25 11.06 30.18
N LEU A 134 11.39 11.11 31.19
CA LEU A 134 11.80 11.05 32.60
C LEU A 134 12.18 9.63 33.06
N LEU A 135 11.60 8.60 32.44
CA LEU A 135 11.86 7.20 32.79
C LEU A 135 12.68 6.46 31.74
N PHE A 136 12.37 6.70 30.46
CA PHE A 136 13.04 6.05 29.35
C PHE A 136 13.09 6.98 28.15
N GLY A 137 14.25 7.12 27.54
CA GLY A 137 14.43 7.81 26.27
C GLY A 137 15.78 8.50 26.17
N ASN A 138 16.31 8.56 24.96
CA ASN A 138 17.52 9.31 24.66
C ASN A 138 17.22 10.80 24.58
N GLY A 139 18.22 11.63 24.88
CA GLY A 139 18.14 13.04 24.53
C GLY A 139 18.24 13.24 23.01
N GLY A 140 17.59 14.29 22.51
CA GLY A 140 17.70 14.67 21.11
C GLY A 140 19.12 15.11 20.76
N ASN A 141 19.55 14.84 19.54
CA ASN A 141 20.82 15.33 19.04
C ASN A 141 20.79 16.84 18.88
N GLY A 142 21.90 17.52 19.17
CA GLY A 142 22.06 18.93 18.82
C GLY A 142 22.19 19.15 17.32
N PHE A 143 21.74 20.30 16.84
CA PHE A 143 21.80 20.68 15.43
C PHE A 143 23.25 20.95 15.00
N THR A 144 23.62 20.44 13.82
CA THR A 144 24.94 20.69 13.23
C THR A 144 24.88 21.95 12.34
N GLN A 145 25.66 22.98 12.67
CA GLN A 145 25.70 24.22 11.90
C GLN A 145 26.40 24.05 10.56
N THR A 146 25.84 24.68 9.52
CA THR A 146 26.40 24.69 8.16
C THR A 146 27.35 25.86 7.90
N THR A 147 27.36 26.86 8.78
CA THR A 147 28.27 28.03 8.68
C THR A 147 29.57 27.75 9.40
N ALA A 148 30.69 27.87 8.68
CA ALA A 148 32.03 27.66 9.23
C ALA A 148 32.30 28.61 10.41
N GLY A 149 32.80 28.05 11.52
CA GLY A 149 33.12 28.80 12.74
C GLY A 149 31.95 29.02 13.70
N VAL A 150 30.73 28.58 13.37
CA VAL A 150 29.59 28.63 14.29
C VAL A 150 29.45 27.30 15.02
N ALA A 151 29.40 27.33 16.35
CA ALA A 151 29.24 26.13 17.16
C ALA A 151 27.86 25.49 16.94
N GLY A 152 27.83 24.15 16.87
CA GLY A 152 26.58 23.37 16.84
C GLY A 152 25.79 23.50 18.15
N GLY A 153 24.57 23.00 18.13
CA GLY A 153 23.77 22.87 19.34
C GLY A 153 24.20 21.70 20.21
N ASN A 154 23.87 21.78 21.49
CA ASN A 154 24.13 20.73 22.47
C ASN A 154 23.11 19.59 22.31
N GLY A 155 23.50 18.37 22.68
CA GLY A 155 22.56 17.27 22.84
C GLY A 155 21.70 17.43 24.09
N GLY A 156 20.47 16.91 24.05
CA GLY A 156 19.59 16.84 25.21
C GLY A 156 20.00 15.76 26.20
N SER A 157 19.49 15.86 27.42
CA SER A 157 19.68 14.83 28.45
C SER A 157 18.80 13.62 28.20
N ALA A 158 19.36 12.41 28.35
CA ALA A 158 18.60 11.16 28.40
C ALA A 158 17.90 10.95 29.76
N GLY A 159 16.93 10.03 29.78
CA GLY A 159 16.18 9.58 30.96
C GLY A 159 16.58 8.19 31.42
#